data_AF-A0A3C0UGU5-F1
#
_entry.id   AF-A0A3C0UGU5-F1
#
_cell.length_a   1.000
_cell.length_b   1.000
_cell.length_c   1.000
_cell.angle_alpha   90.00
_cell.angle_beta   90.00
_cell.angle_gamma   90.00
#
_symmetry.space_group_name_H-M   'P 1'
#
loop_
_entity.id
_entity.type
_entity.pdbx_description
1 polymer ?
#
loop_
_entity_poly.entity_id
_entity_poly.type
_entity_poly.pdbx_seq_one_letter_code
_entity_poly.pdbx_strand_id
1 'polypeptide(L)'
;MKQLIKQYCLSLGLDCVGIAPPGPYPELADRLQKRIDRGHSIEFDETDILKRTTPQLIMADVQSIIVCLFPYYIGQQKAANVSKYTYSRDYHLIIKEKLAQIQT
;
A
#
# COMPACT_ATOMS: atom_id res chain seq x y z
N MET A 1 0.66 -22.26 2.62
CA MET A 1 1.08 -20.94 3.15
C MET A 1 0.16 -19.79 2.75
N LYS A 2 -0.01 -19.48 1.44
CA LYS A 2 -0.89 -18.38 0.97
C LYS A 2 -2.29 -18.34 1.60
N GLN A 3 -2.97 -19.49 1.69
CA GLN A 3 -4.30 -19.55 2.28
C GLN A 3 -4.32 -19.27 3.79
N LEU A 4 -3.29 -19.71 4.51
CA LEU A 4 -3.14 -19.49 5.94
C LEU A 4 -2.95 -18.00 6.26
N ILE A 5 -2.11 -17.31 5.48
CA ILE A 5 -1.94 -15.84 5.58
C ILE A 5 -3.28 -15.14 5.35
N LYS A 6 -4.02 -15.51 4.30
CA LYS A 6 -5.32 -14.91 4.01
C LYS A 6 -6.34 -15.15 5.13
N GLN A 7 -6.38 -16.36 5.69
CA GLN A 7 -7.26 -16.70 6.80
C GLN A 7 -6.89 -15.92 8.08
N TYR A 8 -5.60 -15.78 8.36
CA TYR A 8 -5.13 -14.99 9.49
C TYR A 8 -5.50 -13.52 9.33
N CYS A 9 -5.25 -12.92 8.17
CA CYS A 9 -5.67 -11.55 7.87
C CYS A 9 -7.19 -11.37 8.01
N LEU A 10 -7.99 -12.33 7.54
CA LEU A 10 -9.44 -12.31 7.71
C LEU A 10 -9.84 -12.30 9.20
N SER A 11 -9.17 -13.10 10.03
CA SER A 11 -9.41 -13.10 11.49
C SER A 11 -9.06 -11.76 12.17
N LEU A 12 -8.19 -10.95 11.55
CA LEU A 12 -7.86 -9.59 11.99
C LEU A 12 -8.82 -8.51 11.46
N GLY A 13 -9.85 -8.91 10.70
CA GLY A 13 -10.82 -8.03 10.05
C GLY A 13 -10.34 -7.41 8.74
N LEU A 14 -9.38 -8.05 8.05
CA LEU A 14 -8.90 -7.62 6.72
C LEU A 14 -9.55 -8.47 5.64
N ASP A 15 -10.72 -8.03 5.16
CA ASP A 15 -11.52 -8.80 4.20
C ASP A 15 -10.87 -8.90 2.81
N CYS A 16 -10.05 -7.91 2.45
CA CYS A 16 -9.47 -7.78 1.12
C CYS A 16 -7.94 -7.89 1.17
N VAL A 17 -7.45 -9.12 0.95
CA VAL A 17 -5.99 -9.42 0.92
C VAL A 17 -5.57 -10.17 -0.35
N GLY A 18 -4.56 -9.62 -1.01
CA GLY A 18 -3.89 -10.17 -2.18
C GLY A 18 -2.45 -10.58 -1.88
N ILE A 19 -1.91 -11.51 -2.70
CA ILE A 19 -0.48 -11.81 -2.72
C ILE A 19 -0.03 -11.71 -4.17
N ALA A 20 0.92 -10.81 -4.44
CA ALA A 20 1.50 -10.55 -5.74
C ALA A 20 2.96 -11.07 -5.79
N PRO A 21 3.49 -11.39 -6.98
CA PRO A 21 4.93 -11.62 -7.15
C PRO A 21 5.71 -10.35 -6.76
N PRO A 22 7.03 -10.44 -6.48
CA PRO A 22 7.82 -9.29 -6.07
C PRO A 22 8.23 -8.37 -7.23
N GLY A 23 7.68 -8.56 -8.44
CA GLY A 23 8.12 -7.82 -9.62
C GLY A 23 9.42 -8.38 -10.22
N PRO A 24 10.17 -7.57 -11.01
CA PRO A 24 9.99 -6.13 -11.21
C PRO A 24 8.70 -5.75 -11.96
N TYR A 25 8.32 -4.47 -11.89
CA TYR A 25 7.09 -3.92 -12.48
C TYR A 25 7.38 -2.93 -13.62
N PRO A 26 7.73 -3.39 -14.84
CA PRO A 26 8.15 -2.52 -15.94
C PRO A 26 7.02 -1.60 -16.45
N GLU A 27 5.77 -2.07 -16.47
CA GLU A 27 4.62 -1.24 -16.85
C GLU A 27 4.41 -0.07 -15.87
N LEU A 28 4.68 -0.28 -14.58
CA LEU A 28 4.63 0.78 -13.59
C LEU A 28 5.77 1.79 -13.81
N ALA A 29 6.97 1.33 -14.15
CA ALA A 29 8.11 2.20 -14.44
C ALA A 29 7.81 3.15 -15.61
N ASP A 30 7.30 2.63 -16.72
CA ASP A 30 6.89 3.44 -17.89
C ASP A 30 5.82 4.47 -17.51
N ARG A 31 4.82 4.09 -16.72
CA ARG A 31 3.76 5.02 -16.27
C ARG A 31 4.29 6.11 -15.34
N LEU A 32 5.23 5.79 -14.45
CA LEU A 32 5.87 6.75 -13.55
C LEU A 32 6.76 7.72 -14.34
N GLN A 33 7.55 7.22 -15.29
CA GLN A 33 8.38 8.07 -16.16
C GLN A 33 7.51 9.06 -16.94
N LYS A 34 6.43 8.60 -17.58
CA LYS A 34 5.46 9.46 -18.27
C LYS A 34 4.78 10.49 -17.36
N ARG A 35 4.69 10.24 -16.05
CA ARG A 35 4.19 11.25 -15.10
C ARG A 35 5.25 12.30 -14.80
N ILE A 36 6.50 11.86 -14.58
CA ILE A 36 7.64 12.75 -14.32
C ILE A 36 7.87 13.67 -15.52
N ASP A 37 7.86 13.13 -16.74
CA ASP A 37 8.07 13.90 -17.98
C ASP A 37 6.99 14.97 -18.19
N ARG A 38 5.79 14.77 -17.62
CA ARG A 38 4.69 15.74 -17.65
C ARG A 38 4.74 16.74 -16.49
N GLY A 39 5.77 16.71 -15.64
CA GLY A 39 5.86 17.57 -14.46
C GLY A 39 4.85 17.23 -13.37
N HIS A 40 4.35 16.00 -13.31
CA HIS A 40 3.36 15.55 -12.32
C HIS A 40 3.98 14.86 -11.10
N SER A 41 5.27 15.06 -10.86
CA SER A 41 5.96 14.61 -9.65
C SER A 41 5.65 15.56 -8.50
N ILE A 42 5.52 15.02 -7.29
CA ILE A 42 5.37 15.83 -6.08
C ILE A 42 6.58 15.61 -5.15
N GLU A 43 6.80 16.55 -4.23
CA GLU A 43 7.95 16.52 -3.30
C GLU A 43 8.01 15.27 -2.41
N PHE A 44 6.87 14.61 -2.20
CA PHE A 44 6.76 13.41 -1.37
C PHE A 44 7.02 12.10 -2.13
N ASP A 45 7.22 12.12 -3.45
CA ASP A 45 7.52 10.92 -4.22
C ASP A 45 8.96 10.45 -3.97
N GLU A 46 9.16 9.13 -3.84
CA GLU A 46 10.48 8.55 -4.03
C GLU A 46 10.95 8.86 -5.47
N THR A 47 12.13 9.45 -5.58
CA THR A 47 12.67 9.96 -6.86
C THR A 47 13.31 8.87 -7.69
N ASP A 48 13.81 7.81 -7.04
CA ASP A 48 14.36 6.64 -7.71
C ASP A 48 13.24 5.68 -8.16
N ILE A 49 12.93 5.71 -9.46
CA ILE A 49 11.91 4.84 -10.07
C ILE A 49 12.25 3.36 -9.84
N LEU A 50 13.53 2.97 -9.90
CA LEU A 50 13.92 1.57 -9.74
C LEU A 50 13.57 1.07 -8.33
N LYS A 51 13.74 1.89 -7.29
CA LYS A 51 13.29 1.53 -5.94
C LYS A 51 11.77 1.35 -5.86
N ARG A 52 10.99 2.11 -6.63
CA ARG A 52 9.52 2.00 -6.67
C ARG A 52 9.01 0.78 -7.43
N THR A 53 9.78 0.25 -8.36
CA THR A 53 9.33 -0.82 -9.27
C THR A 53 10.07 -2.14 -9.11
N THR A 54 11.16 -2.15 -8.36
CA THR A 54 12.00 -3.33 -8.13
C THR A 54 12.18 -3.55 -6.62
N PRO A 55 11.20 -4.20 -5.96
CA PRO A 55 11.24 -4.51 -4.53
C PRO A 55 12.54 -5.12 -4.00
N GLN A 56 13.26 -5.89 -4.82
CA GLN A 56 14.55 -6.49 -4.45
C GLN A 56 15.62 -5.45 -4.09
N LEU A 57 15.50 -4.21 -4.58
CA LEU A 57 16.41 -3.11 -4.22
C LEU A 57 16.19 -2.57 -2.81
N ILE A 58 15.00 -2.83 -2.24
CA ILE A 58 14.63 -2.44 -0.87
C ILE A 58 14.80 -3.62 0.08
N MET A 59 14.50 -4.84 -0.39
CA MET A 59 14.57 -6.08 0.38
C MET A 59 15.10 -7.20 -0.52
N ALA A 60 16.40 -7.51 -0.41
CA ALA A 60 17.11 -8.37 -1.36
C ALA A 60 16.51 -9.78 -1.51
N ASP A 61 15.96 -10.34 -0.45
CA ASP A 61 15.40 -11.69 -0.37
C ASP A 61 13.88 -11.75 -0.60
N VAL A 62 13.24 -10.64 -0.99
CA VAL A 62 11.79 -10.58 -1.18
C VAL A 62 11.28 -11.59 -2.21
N GLN A 63 10.32 -12.42 -1.80
CA GLN A 63 9.72 -13.46 -2.65
C GLN A 63 8.27 -13.17 -3.05
N SER A 64 7.60 -12.26 -2.35
CA SER A 64 6.21 -11.88 -2.63
C SER A 64 5.83 -10.58 -1.94
N ILE A 65 4.71 -9.99 -2.34
CA ILE A 65 4.13 -8.79 -1.71
C ILE A 65 2.73 -9.13 -1.24
N ILE A 66 2.46 -8.95 0.05
CA ILE A 66 1.11 -9.05 0.61
C ILE A 66 0.47 -7.67 0.53
N VAL A 67 -0.69 -7.58 -0.12
CA VAL A 67 -1.43 -6.32 -0.33
C VAL A 67 -2.72 -6.40 0.48
N CYS A 68 -2.91 -5.46 1.41
CA CYS A 68 -4.11 -5.35 2.24
C CYS A 68 -4.88 -4.07 1.91
N LEU A 69 -6.20 -4.14 1.78
CA LEU A 69 -7.06 -2.97 1.66
C LEU A 69 -7.76 -2.66 2.97
N PHE A 70 -7.74 -1.38 3.37
CA PHE A 70 -8.35 -0.91 4.61
C PHE A 70 -9.51 0.03 4.26
N PRO A 71 -10.78 -0.38 4.47
CA PRO A 71 -11.92 0.50 4.25
C PRO A 71 -11.95 1.60 5.32
N TYR A 72 -12.13 2.85 4.89
CA TYR A 72 -12.19 4.01 5.79
C TYR A 72 -13.44 4.88 5.60
N TYR A 73 -14.37 4.44 4.73
CA TYR A 73 -15.60 5.20 4.48
C TYR A 73 -16.56 5.09 5.68
N ILE A 74 -16.92 6.23 6.26
CA ILE A 74 -17.83 6.30 7.42
C ILE A 74 -19.14 7.06 7.13
N GLY A 75 -19.51 7.21 5.86
CA GLY A 75 -20.64 8.04 5.47
C GLY A 75 -20.26 9.48 5.12
N GLN A 76 -21.28 10.32 4.95
CA GLN A 76 -21.12 11.76 4.67
C GLN A 76 -21.34 12.57 5.94
N GLN A 77 -20.42 13.46 6.25
CA GLN A 77 -20.59 14.43 7.33
C GLN A 77 -20.85 15.80 6.73
N LYS A 78 -22.10 16.28 6.85
CA LYS A 78 -22.57 17.52 6.19
C LYS A 78 -21.75 18.76 6.56
N ALA A 79 -21.19 18.79 7.77
CA ALA A 79 -20.45 19.94 8.29
C ALA A 79 -18.93 19.86 8.08
N ALA A 80 -18.42 18.82 7.41
CA ALA A 80 -16.99 18.61 7.27
C ALA A 80 -16.45 19.16 5.94
N ASN A 81 -15.28 19.79 5.99
CA ASN A 81 -14.61 20.44 4.86
C ASN A 81 -13.22 19.83 4.55
N VAL A 82 -12.90 18.68 5.14
CA VAL A 82 -11.63 17.96 4.92
C VAL A 82 -11.89 16.57 4.36
N SER A 83 -10.86 15.98 3.75
CA SER A 83 -10.95 14.66 3.13
C SER A 83 -11.24 13.56 4.15
N LYS A 84 -12.06 12.58 3.80
CA LYS A 84 -12.52 11.51 4.72
C LYS A 84 -11.40 10.67 5.34
N TYR A 85 -10.24 10.55 4.69
CA TYR A 85 -9.11 9.79 5.23
C TYR A 85 -8.52 10.44 6.50
N THR A 86 -8.86 11.68 6.80
CA THR A 86 -8.39 12.40 8.00
C THR A 86 -9.35 12.29 9.19
N TYR A 87 -10.47 11.57 9.07
CA TYR A 87 -11.52 11.55 10.09
C TYR A 87 -11.23 10.58 11.25
N SER A 88 -10.30 9.64 11.06
CA SER A 88 -9.85 8.72 12.10
C SER A 88 -8.55 9.20 12.75
N ARG A 89 -8.10 8.47 13.79
CA ARG A 89 -6.68 8.47 14.17
C ARG A 89 -5.84 8.22 12.90
N ASP A 90 -4.66 8.85 12.84
CA ASP A 90 -3.75 8.77 11.69
C ASP A 90 -3.66 7.34 11.15
N TYR A 91 -4.10 7.17 9.91
CA TYR A 91 -4.18 5.85 9.28
C TYR A 91 -2.81 5.20 9.16
N HIS A 92 -1.72 5.97 9.07
CA HIS A 92 -0.37 5.42 9.01
C HIS A 92 -0.06 4.61 10.28
N LEU A 93 -0.48 5.10 11.45
CA LEU A 93 -0.30 4.41 12.73
C LEU A 93 -1.16 3.15 12.81
N ILE A 94 -2.45 3.26 12.45
CA ILE A 94 -3.38 2.13 12.48
C ILE A 94 -2.91 1.00 11.55
N ILE A 95 -2.54 1.35 10.31
CA ILE A 95 -2.07 0.37 9.31
C ILE A 95 -0.77 -0.28 9.80
N LYS A 96 0.18 0.49 10.33
CA LYS A 96 1.43 -0.05 10.87
C LYS A 96 1.18 -1.06 12.00
N GLU A 97 0.30 -0.74 12.94
CA GLU A 97 -0.09 -1.63 14.05
C GLU A 97 -0.78 -2.92 13.54
N LYS A 98 -1.57 -2.83 12.48
CA LYS A 98 -2.21 -4.00 11.85
C LYS A 98 -1.22 -4.87 11.07
N LEU A 99 -0.31 -4.26 10.30
CA LEU A 99 0.71 -5.00 9.56
C LEU A 99 1.72 -5.69 10.47
N ALA A 100 2.05 -5.09 11.62
CA ALA A 100 2.93 -5.71 12.61
C ALA A 100 2.38 -7.06 13.12
N GLN A 101 1.05 -7.21 13.24
CA GLN A 101 0.41 -8.48 13.63
C GLN A 101 0.58 -9.57 12.57
N ILE A 102 0.71 -9.21 11.28
CA ILE A 102 0.89 -10.16 10.17
C ILE A 102 2.34 -10.60 10.03
N GLN A 103 3.28 -9.75 10.46
CA GLN A 103 4.72 -10.03 10.38
C GLN A 103 5.19 -11.06 11.42
N THR A 104 4.34 -11.42 12.39
CA THR A 104 4.67 -12.32 13.51
C THR A 104 4.47 -13.78 13.14
#